data_AF-A0A7S2NHL8-F1
#
_entry.id   AF-A0A7S2NHL8-F1
#
_cell.length_a   1.000
_cell.length_b   1.000
_cell.length_c   1.000
_cell.angle_alpha   90.00
_cell.angle_beta   90.00
_cell.angle_gamma   90.00
#
_symmetry.space_group_name_H-M   'P 1'
#
loop_
_entity.id
_entity.type
_entity.pdbx_description
1 polymer ?
#
loop_
_entity_poly.entity_id
_entity_poly.type
_entity_poly.pdbx_seq_one_letter_code
_entity_poly.pdbx_strand_id
1 'polypeptide(L)'
;SELRCLTQSLLLNAIGGLYDDRLKPCGQLIRRRIRELLAEAAALRAGRPADPADLASVPPVSTELLLRLCRESGLHVVQVDEGEGDQEGFVAYLEDRVCEVVDLDSSEDPYPPEMWASLVEYFGSLADEEARFPVGRYDCALSLVQRRLACLAGRSLGEVCHIVGLALGARQLLGHVFGSIMPLSAERDLSSLQRRMDLPAASWLEVREGLKRLLGELRHGGEVQISALKTQFRRRFKRELDEAELGHTRLRDLLLDPRLRDLIDVRSRSV
;
A
#
# COMPACT_ATOMS: atom_id res chain seq x y z
N SER A 1 -4.17 -28.51 -5.09
CA SER A 1 -3.46 -27.29 -4.70
C SER A 1 -4.00 -26.15 -5.57
N GLU A 2 -4.40 -25.05 -4.94
CA GLU A 2 -5.40 -24.08 -5.43
C GLU A 2 -4.96 -23.16 -6.59
N LEU A 3 -3.82 -23.43 -7.23
CA LEU A 3 -3.35 -22.72 -8.44
C LEU A 3 -3.97 -23.25 -9.75
N ARG A 4 -4.99 -24.12 -9.69
CA ARG A 4 -5.73 -24.63 -10.87
C ARG A 4 -6.78 -23.66 -11.43
N CYS A 5 -7.01 -22.50 -10.82
CA CYS A 5 -8.10 -21.58 -11.18
C CYS A 5 -7.67 -20.35 -12.00
N LEU A 6 -6.37 -20.16 -12.29
CA LEU A 6 -5.96 -19.04 -13.13
C LEU A 6 -6.26 -19.37 -14.61
N THR A 7 -7.35 -18.80 -15.14
CA THR A 7 -7.77 -18.99 -16.53
C THR A 7 -7.45 -17.76 -17.38
N GLN A 8 -7.36 -17.95 -18.69
CA GLN A 8 -7.24 -16.85 -19.65
C GLN A 8 -8.40 -15.85 -19.51
N SER A 9 -9.63 -16.34 -19.30
CA SER A 9 -10.80 -15.47 -19.10
C SER A 9 -10.68 -14.58 -17.87
N LEU A 10 -10.17 -15.11 -16.74
CA LEU A 10 -9.93 -14.34 -15.53
C LEU A 10 -8.83 -13.30 -15.72
N LEU A 11 -7.76 -13.67 -16.44
CA LEU A 11 -6.67 -12.75 -16.80
C LEU A 11 -7.18 -11.58 -17.65
N LEU A 12 -7.91 -11.87 -18.72
CA LEU A 12 -8.44 -10.85 -19.62
C LEU A 12 -9.46 -9.96 -18.91
N ASN A 13 -10.29 -10.51 -18.03
CA ASN A 13 -11.21 -9.71 -17.20
C ASN A 13 -10.44 -8.78 -16.24
N ALA A 14 -9.41 -9.30 -15.56
CA ALA A 14 -8.58 -8.50 -14.67
C ALA A 14 -7.88 -7.34 -15.41
N ILE A 15 -7.32 -7.61 -16.59
CA ILE A 15 -6.70 -6.57 -17.41
C ILE A 15 -7.75 -5.59 -17.91
N GLY A 16 -8.88 -6.06 -18.44
CA GLY A 16 -10.00 -5.22 -18.89
C GLY A 16 -10.45 -4.23 -17.81
N GLY A 17 -10.66 -4.73 -16.59
CA GLY A 17 -11.00 -3.87 -15.44
C GLY A 17 -9.93 -2.83 -15.10
N LEU A 18 -8.63 -3.15 -15.25
CA LEU A 18 -7.58 -2.14 -15.07
C LEU A 18 -7.62 -1.06 -16.16
N TYR A 19 -7.96 -1.41 -17.41
CA TYR A 19 -8.16 -0.40 -18.46
C TYR A 19 -9.38 0.48 -18.16
N ASP A 20 -10.49 -0.11 -17.74
CA ASP A 20 -11.70 0.63 -17.39
C ASP A 20 -11.44 1.57 -16.19
N ASP A 21 -10.56 1.15 -15.28
CA ASP A 21 -10.06 1.95 -14.17
C ASP A 21 -8.98 2.98 -14.56
N ARG A 22 -8.53 2.99 -15.82
CA ARG A 22 -7.41 3.83 -16.30
C ARG A 22 -6.11 3.61 -15.54
N LEU A 23 -5.88 2.38 -15.09
CA LEU A 23 -4.68 1.94 -14.38
C LEU A 23 -3.76 1.12 -15.32
N LYS A 24 -2.45 1.35 -15.21
CA LYS A 24 -1.46 0.60 -16.00
C LYS A 24 -1.50 -0.89 -15.63
N PRO A 25 -1.62 -1.81 -16.58
CA PRO A 25 -1.68 -3.26 -16.32
C PRO A 25 -0.30 -3.85 -15.99
N CYS A 26 0.34 -3.39 -14.92
CA CYS A 26 1.59 -3.97 -14.43
C CYS A 26 1.34 -5.27 -13.68
N GLY A 27 2.33 -6.17 -13.65
CA GLY A 27 2.21 -7.50 -13.04
C GLY A 27 1.75 -7.45 -11.58
N GLN A 28 2.12 -6.40 -10.81
CA GLN A 28 1.65 -6.21 -9.45
C GLN A 28 0.12 -5.96 -9.39
N LEU A 29 -0.38 -5.03 -10.21
CA LEU A 29 -1.81 -4.69 -10.26
C LEU A 29 -2.66 -5.80 -10.89
N ILE A 30 -2.14 -6.51 -11.91
CA ILE A 30 -2.84 -7.66 -12.49
C ILE A 30 -3.05 -8.75 -11.44
N ARG A 31 -1.99 -9.13 -10.70
CA ARG A 31 -2.10 -10.11 -9.60
C ARG A 31 -3.08 -9.64 -8.54
N ARG A 32 -3.02 -8.36 -8.17
CA ARG A 32 -3.94 -7.77 -7.20
C ARG A 32 -5.40 -7.88 -7.66
N ARG A 33 -5.69 -7.49 -8.91
CA ARG A 33 -7.03 -7.54 -9.48
C ARG A 33 -7.58 -8.96 -9.61
N ILE A 34 -6.74 -9.91 -10.01
CA ILE A 34 -7.13 -11.33 -10.05
C ILE A 34 -7.57 -11.80 -8.67
N ARG A 35 -6.84 -11.45 -7.61
CA ARG A 35 -7.21 -11.85 -6.24
C ARG A 35 -8.52 -11.22 -5.79
N GLU A 36 -8.78 -9.97 -6.17
CA GLU A 36 -10.05 -9.29 -5.89
C GLU A 36 -11.22 -9.99 -6.57
N LEU A 37 -11.09 -10.30 -7.87
CA LEU A 37 -12.12 -11.04 -8.62
C LEU A 37 -12.38 -12.43 -8.04
N LEU A 38 -11.34 -13.13 -7.58
CA LEU A 38 -11.47 -14.43 -6.93
C LEU A 38 -12.17 -14.31 -5.56
N ALA A 39 -11.83 -13.28 -4.77
CA ALA A 39 -12.48 -13.00 -3.49
C ALA A 39 -13.97 -12.70 -3.68
N GLU A 40 -14.29 -11.84 -4.66
CA GLU A 40 -15.66 -11.48 -5.01
C GLU A 40 -16.47 -12.71 -5.48
N ALA A 41 -15.90 -13.52 -6.36
CA ALA A 41 -16.55 -14.75 -6.81
C ALA A 41 -16.78 -15.74 -5.67
N ALA A 42 -15.86 -15.83 -4.70
CA ALA A 42 -16.04 -16.68 -3.53
C ALA A 42 -17.14 -16.16 -2.59
N ALA A 43 -17.19 -14.86 -2.32
CA ALA A 43 -18.24 -14.23 -1.52
C ALA A 43 -19.63 -14.42 -2.16
N LEU A 44 -19.73 -14.24 -3.48
CA LEU A 44 -20.96 -14.46 -4.23
C LEU A 44 -21.46 -15.90 -4.13
N ARG A 45 -20.57 -16.90 -4.27
CA ARG A 45 -20.94 -18.31 -4.08
C ARG A 45 -21.41 -18.63 -2.65
N ALA A 46 -20.88 -17.90 -1.67
CA ALA A 46 -21.31 -18.00 -0.28
C ALA A 46 -22.57 -17.19 0.03
N GLY A 47 -23.15 -16.49 -0.96
CA GLY A 47 -24.38 -15.70 -0.80
C GLY A 47 -24.22 -14.45 0.07
N ARG A 48 -23.01 -13.89 0.17
CA ARG A 48 -22.71 -12.70 0.97
C ARG A 48 -21.99 -11.64 0.12
N PRO A 49 -22.05 -10.35 0.50
CA PRO A 49 -21.25 -9.32 -0.15
C PRO A 49 -19.75 -9.58 0.04
N ALA A 50 -18.96 -9.16 -0.95
CA ALA A 50 -17.51 -9.18 -0.88
C ALA A 50 -17.03 -8.22 0.21
N ASP A 51 -16.12 -8.69 1.06
CA ASP A 51 -15.48 -7.93 2.13
C ASP A 51 -13.98 -7.79 1.80
N PRO A 52 -13.33 -6.63 2.03
CA PRO A 52 -11.88 -6.50 1.94
C PRO A 52 -11.08 -7.59 2.67
N ALA A 53 -11.59 -8.13 3.79
CA ALA A 53 -10.99 -9.23 4.53
C ALA A 53 -10.92 -10.54 3.71
N ASP A 54 -11.79 -10.72 2.72
CA ASP A 54 -11.81 -11.90 1.86
C ASP A 54 -10.53 -12.05 1.05
N LEU A 55 -9.88 -10.92 0.72
CA LEU A 55 -8.63 -10.94 -0.02
C LEU A 55 -7.52 -11.68 0.73
N ALA A 56 -7.53 -11.65 2.07
CA ALA A 56 -6.56 -12.36 2.90
C ALA A 56 -6.71 -13.89 2.79
N SER A 57 -7.91 -14.38 2.43
CA SER A 57 -8.17 -15.80 2.19
C SER A 57 -7.75 -16.27 0.79
N VAL A 58 -7.57 -15.33 -0.16
CA VAL A 58 -7.15 -15.66 -1.52
C VAL A 58 -5.63 -15.76 -1.60
N PRO A 59 -5.08 -16.92 -2.02
CA PRO A 59 -3.63 -17.11 -2.11
C PRO A 59 -2.97 -16.14 -3.09
N PRO A 60 -1.69 -15.80 -2.90
CA PRO A 60 -0.96 -14.97 -3.83
C PRO A 60 -0.80 -15.67 -5.19
N VAL A 61 -0.87 -14.88 -6.26
CA VAL A 61 -0.65 -15.36 -7.64
C VAL A 61 0.85 -15.32 -7.93
N SER A 62 1.41 -16.42 -8.45
CA SER A 62 2.82 -16.48 -8.86
C SER A 62 3.06 -15.58 -10.07
N THR A 63 4.16 -14.83 -10.03
CA THR A 63 4.59 -13.94 -11.12
C THR A 63 4.92 -14.74 -12.37
N GLU A 64 5.61 -15.88 -12.22
CA GLU A 64 6.05 -16.75 -13.30
C GLU A 64 4.86 -17.38 -14.05
N LEU A 65 3.86 -17.85 -13.29
CA LEU A 65 2.63 -18.40 -13.87
C LEU A 65 1.83 -17.33 -14.60
N LEU A 66 1.72 -16.13 -14.01
CA LEU A 66 1.04 -15.02 -14.65
C LEU A 66 1.73 -14.59 -15.94
N LEU A 67 3.06 -14.44 -15.91
CA LEU A 67 3.85 -14.05 -17.08
C LEU A 67 3.71 -15.06 -18.22
N ARG A 68 3.75 -16.36 -17.91
CA ARG A 68 3.50 -17.43 -18.88
C ARG A 68 2.11 -17.31 -19.50
N LEU A 69 1.08 -17.15 -18.67
CA LEU A 69 -0.30 -17.04 -19.15
C LEU A 69 -0.51 -15.80 -20.01
N CYS A 70 0.12 -14.67 -19.67
CA CYS A 70 0.07 -13.46 -20.51
C CYS A 70 0.62 -13.73 -21.92
N ARG A 71 1.78 -14.40 -22.01
CA ARG A 71 2.40 -14.76 -23.30
C ARG A 71 1.54 -15.74 -24.10
N GLU A 72 0.99 -16.76 -23.43
CA GLU A 72 0.10 -17.75 -24.07
C GLU A 72 -1.24 -17.14 -24.51
N SER A 73 -1.67 -16.05 -23.88
CA SER A 73 -2.94 -15.36 -24.19
C SER A 73 -2.81 -14.34 -25.34
N GLY A 74 -1.65 -14.22 -25.98
CA GLY A 74 -1.41 -13.26 -27.05
C GLY A 74 -1.32 -11.80 -26.58
N LEU A 75 -0.97 -11.56 -25.31
CA LEU A 75 -0.78 -10.21 -24.80
C LEU A 75 0.61 -9.69 -25.18
N HIS A 76 0.69 -8.39 -25.46
CA HIS A 76 1.97 -7.72 -25.65
C HIS A 76 2.62 -7.45 -24.29
N VAL A 77 3.64 -8.24 -23.94
CA VAL A 77 4.33 -8.15 -22.64
C VAL A 77 5.64 -7.40 -22.78
N VAL A 78 5.77 -6.31 -22.02
CA VAL A 78 7.00 -5.50 -21.92
C VAL A 78 7.62 -5.74 -20.55
N GLN A 79 8.88 -6.14 -20.51
CA GLN A 79 9.66 -6.18 -19.26
C GLN A 79 10.02 -4.74 -18.88
N VAL A 80 9.93 -4.44 -17.59
CA VAL A 80 10.23 -3.13 -17.04
C VAL A 80 11.19 -3.33 -15.88
N ASP A 81 12.32 -2.64 -15.95
CA ASP A 81 13.23 -2.53 -14.82
C ASP A 81 12.57 -1.60 -13.78
N GLU A 82 11.87 -2.20 -12.83
CA GLU A 82 11.49 -1.50 -11.60
C GLU A 82 12.79 -1.32 -10.80
N GLY A 83 13.26 -0.08 -10.65
CA GLY A 83 14.54 0.21 -9.98
C GLY A 83 14.66 -0.39 -8.56
N GLU A 84 15.92 -0.67 -8.16
CA GLU A 84 16.37 -1.29 -6.89
C GLU A 84 15.50 -2.44 -6.35
N GLY A 85 15.59 -3.59 -7.03
CA GLY A 85 15.20 -4.90 -6.52
C GLY A 85 15.32 -5.98 -7.62
N ASP A 86 15.67 -7.22 -7.25
CA ASP A 86 15.82 -8.37 -8.18
C ASP A 86 14.47 -8.87 -8.77
N GLN A 87 13.38 -8.09 -8.69
CA GLN A 87 12.10 -8.47 -9.30
C GLN A 87 11.91 -7.72 -10.62
N GLU A 88 12.18 -8.42 -11.72
CA GLU A 88 11.81 -7.96 -13.06
C GLU A 88 10.29 -7.69 -13.09
N GLY A 89 9.92 -6.42 -13.21
CA GLY A 89 8.55 -5.99 -13.41
C GLY A 89 8.13 -6.28 -14.85
N PHE A 90 6.84 -6.45 -15.09
CA PHE A 90 6.34 -6.49 -16.46
C PHE A 90 5.01 -5.76 -16.57
N VAL A 91 4.69 -5.35 -17.79
CA VAL A 91 3.41 -4.75 -18.15
C VAL A 91 2.83 -5.54 -19.31
N ALA A 92 1.56 -5.91 -19.24
CA ALA A 92 0.88 -6.70 -20.26
C ALA A 92 -0.24 -5.89 -20.91
N TYR A 93 -0.11 -5.61 -22.20
CA TYR A 93 -1.06 -4.83 -22.98
C TYR A 93 -1.94 -5.72 -23.87
N LEU A 94 -3.16 -5.24 -24.13
CA LEU A 94 -4.03 -5.77 -25.16
C LEU A 94 -3.65 -5.11 -26.49
N GLU A 95 -3.34 -5.89 -27.52
CA GLU A 95 -2.80 -5.36 -28.80
C GLU A 95 -3.70 -4.30 -29.45
N ASP A 96 -5.02 -4.40 -29.25
CA ASP A 96 -6.02 -3.52 -29.91
C ASP A 96 -6.62 -2.43 -29.00
N ARG A 97 -6.10 -2.22 -27.78
CA ARG A 97 -6.59 -1.15 -26.88
C ARG A 97 -5.52 -0.09 -26.60
N VAL A 98 -5.89 1.16 -26.86
CA VAL A 98 -5.15 2.31 -26.32
C VAL A 98 -5.44 2.39 -24.81
N CYS A 99 -4.38 2.49 -24.01
CA CYS A 99 -4.49 2.60 -22.56
C CYS A 99 -4.35 4.08 -22.16
N GLU A 100 -5.48 4.76 -21.90
CA GLU A 100 -5.49 6.11 -21.34
C GLU A 100 -5.22 6.07 -19.83
N VAL A 101 -3.99 5.76 -19.46
CA VAL A 101 -3.55 5.62 -18.07
C VAL A 101 -3.49 6.99 -17.39
N VAL A 102 -4.00 7.06 -16.16
CA VAL A 102 -3.75 8.21 -15.27
C VAL A 102 -2.34 8.12 -14.72
N ASP A 103 -1.56 9.18 -14.89
CA ASP A 103 -0.27 9.32 -14.21
C ASP A 103 -0.50 9.57 -12.71
N LEU A 104 -0.25 8.54 -11.90
CA LEU A 104 -0.50 8.58 -10.46
C LEU A 104 0.51 9.43 -9.68
N ASP A 105 1.65 9.76 -10.29
CA ASP A 105 2.72 10.56 -9.68
C ASP A 105 2.73 12.00 -10.19
N SER A 106 1.82 12.35 -11.10
CA SER A 106 1.61 13.74 -11.49
C SER A 106 1.23 14.60 -10.29
N SER A 107 1.73 15.84 -10.30
CA SER A 107 1.34 16.88 -9.35
C SER A 107 0.29 17.83 -9.91
N GLU A 108 -0.11 17.63 -11.17
CA GLU A 108 -1.16 18.39 -11.81
C GLU A 108 -2.51 18.07 -11.16
N ASP A 109 -3.28 19.09 -10.83
CA ASP A 109 -4.61 18.92 -10.24
C ASP A 109 -5.69 19.34 -11.25
N PRO A 110 -6.19 18.40 -12.06
CA PRO A 110 -7.24 18.67 -13.05
C PRO A 110 -8.64 18.67 -12.44
N TYR A 111 -8.78 18.46 -11.12
CA TYR A 111 -10.07 18.21 -10.51
C TYR A 111 -10.77 19.48 -10.02
N PRO A 112 -12.10 19.57 -10.18
CA PRO A 112 -12.84 20.78 -9.86
C PRO A 112 -12.79 21.11 -8.35
N PRO A 113 -12.73 22.40 -7.97
CA PRO A 113 -12.65 22.81 -6.57
C PRO A 113 -13.87 22.37 -5.73
N GLU A 114 -15.04 22.23 -6.34
CA GLU A 114 -16.26 21.77 -5.69
C GLU A 114 -16.13 20.31 -5.20
N MET A 115 -15.43 19.46 -5.97
CA MET A 115 -15.15 18.08 -5.56
C MET A 115 -14.29 18.05 -4.31
N TRP A 116 -13.26 18.89 -4.26
CA TRP A 116 -12.37 19.01 -3.11
C TRP A 116 -13.10 19.55 -1.88
N ALA A 117 -13.98 20.54 -2.05
CA ALA A 117 -14.82 21.05 -0.97
C ALA A 117 -15.70 19.95 -0.36
N SER A 118 -16.35 19.13 -1.21
CA SER A 118 -17.12 17.98 -0.74
C SER A 118 -16.27 16.92 -0.03
N LEU A 119 -15.03 16.68 -0.48
CA LEU A 119 -14.12 15.77 0.23
C LEU A 119 -13.70 16.31 1.59
N VAL A 120 -13.43 17.61 1.71
CA VAL A 120 -13.12 18.25 2.99
C VAL A 120 -14.28 18.10 3.97
N GLU A 121 -15.50 18.40 3.51
CA GLU A 121 -16.72 18.22 4.33
C GLU A 121 -16.90 16.76 4.75
N TYR A 122 -16.76 15.83 3.80
CA TYR A 122 -16.85 14.41 4.07
C TYR A 122 -15.84 13.97 5.13
N PHE A 123 -14.56 14.29 4.94
CA PHE A 123 -13.50 13.96 5.87
C PHE A 123 -13.68 14.60 7.25
N GLY A 124 -14.20 15.83 7.31
CA GLY A 124 -14.56 16.50 8.56
C GLY A 124 -15.68 15.78 9.32
N SER A 125 -16.59 15.12 8.61
CA SER A 125 -17.72 14.39 9.21
C SER A 125 -17.36 13.01 9.81
N LEU A 126 -16.17 12.48 9.51
CA LEU A 126 -15.78 11.13 9.93
C LEU A 126 -15.40 11.05 11.42
N ALA A 127 -15.96 10.04 12.10
CA ALA A 127 -15.53 9.60 13.42
C ALA A 127 -14.17 8.88 13.38
N ASP A 128 -13.43 8.82 14.49
CA ASP A 128 -12.03 8.37 14.52
C ASP A 128 -11.77 6.95 13.98
N GLU A 129 -12.72 6.02 14.14
CA GLU A 129 -12.59 4.66 13.57
C GLU A 129 -12.85 4.64 12.06
N GLU A 130 -13.86 5.38 11.61
CA GLU A 130 -14.23 5.51 10.19
C GLU A 130 -13.25 6.38 9.40
N ALA A 131 -12.49 7.22 10.10
CA ALA A 131 -11.44 8.07 9.56
C ALA A 131 -10.16 7.29 9.20
N ARG A 132 -10.06 6.00 9.53
CA ARG A 132 -8.91 5.16 9.21
C ARG A 132 -9.08 4.49 7.85
N PHE A 133 -8.20 4.83 6.93
CA PHE A 133 -8.09 4.21 5.63
C PHE A 133 -6.88 3.26 5.56
N PRO A 134 -6.97 2.18 4.76
CA PRO A 134 -5.82 1.31 4.50
C PRO A 134 -4.61 2.08 3.97
N VAL A 135 -3.41 1.55 4.23
CA VAL A 135 -2.17 2.13 3.70
C VAL A 135 -2.04 1.81 2.21
N GLY A 136 -1.61 2.80 1.42
CA GLY A 136 -1.39 2.68 -0.02
C GLY A 136 -2.47 3.40 -0.82
N ARG A 137 -2.06 4.07 -1.91
CA ARG A 137 -2.98 4.89 -2.73
C ARG A 137 -4.15 4.05 -3.27
N TYR A 138 -3.86 2.86 -3.76
CA TYR A 138 -4.85 1.95 -4.33
C TYR A 138 -5.86 1.46 -3.29
N ASP A 139 -5.41 0.94 -2.14
CA ASP A 139 -6.31 0.42 -1.10
C ASP A 139 -7.15 1.55 -0.46
N CYS A 140 -6.57 2.73 -0.28
CA CYS A 140 -7.29 3.92 0.17
C CYS A 140 -8.35 4.36 -0.85
N ALA A 141 -7.99 4.43 -2.14
CA ALA A 141 -8.92 4.76 -3.22
C ALA A 141 -10.08 3.76 -3.30
N LEU A 142 -9.80 2.46 -3.18
CA LEU A 142 -10.83 1.43 -3.16
C LEU A 142 -11.82 1.63 -2.01
N SER A 143 -11.32 1.96 -0.81
CA SER A 143 -12.16 2.27 0.35
C SER A 143 -13.03 3.51 0.12
N LEU A 144 -12.51 4.55 -0.54
CA LEU A 144 -13.28 5.75 -0.91
C LEU A 144 -14.38 5.45 -1.94
N VAL A 145 -14.07 4.66 -2.96
CA VAL A 145 -15.06 4.25 -3.98
C VAL A 145 -16.18 3.42 -3.34
N GLN A 146 -15.85 2.51 -2.42
CA GLN A 146 -16.83 1.72 -1.67
C GLN A 146 -17.79 2.55 -0.82
N ARG A 147 -17.36 3.75 -0.38
CA ARG A 147 -18.20 4.71 0.35
C ARG A 147 -19.20 5.46 -0.55
N ARG A 148 -19.12 5.28 -1.88
CA ARG A 148 -20.08 5.81 -2.88
C ARG A 148 -20.32 7.31 -2.76
N LEU A 149 -19.24 8.08 -2.58
CA LEU A 149 -19.32 9.53 -2.44
C LEU A 149 -19.79 10.19 -3.73
N ALA A 150 -20.80 11.07 -3.65
CA ALA A 150 -21.36 11.75 -4.82
C ALA A 150 -20.31 12.56 -5.59
N CYS A 151 -19.36 13.18 -4.90
CA CYS A 151 -18.29 13.96 -5.52
C CYS A 151 -17.26 13.12 -6.31
N LEU A 152 -17.23 11.80 -6.08
CA LEU A 152 -16.40 10.85 -6.82
C LEU A 152 -17.20 10.05 -7.86
N ALA A 153 -18.49 10.33 -8.03
CA ALA A 153 -19.33 9.60 -8.97
C ALA A 153 -18.82 9.79 -10.41
N GLY A 154 -18.74 8.68 -11.15
CA GLY A 154 -18.25 8.66 -12.53
C GLY A 154 -16.74 8.78 -12.69
N ARG A 155 -15.96 8.79 -11.59
CA ARG A 155 -14.50 8.74 -11.64
C ARG A 155 -13.98 7.31 -11.74
N SER A 156 -12.93 7.11 -12.52
CA SER A 156 -12.24 5.81 -12.59
C SER A 156 -11.43 5.57 -11.32
N LEU A 157 -11.11 4.31 -10.97
CA LEU A 157 -10.28 4.04 -9.80
C LEU A 157 -8.88 4.67 -9.91
N GLY A 158 -8.32 4.75 -11.11
CA GLY A 158 -7.06 5.46 -11.38
C GLY A 158 -7.15 6.95 -11.07
N GLU A 159 -8.25 7.62 -11.44
CA GLU A 159 -8.49 9.01 -11.05
C GLU A 159 -8.59 9.15 -9.53
N VAL A 160 -9.31 8.25 -8.85
CA VAL A 160 -9.39 8.27 -7.38
C VAL A 160 -8.03 7.99 -6.72
N CYS A 161 -7.21 7.09 -7.27
CA CYS A 161 -5.83 6.87 -6.81
C CYS A 161 -4.99 8.17 -6.91
N HIS A 162 -5.14 8.91 -8.01
CA HIS A 162 -4.47 10.18 -8.20
C HIS A 162 -5.01 11.26 -7.23
N ILE A 163 -6.32 11.34 -7.02
CA ILE A 163 -6.95 12.20 -6.00
C ILE A 163 -6.37 11.90 -4.61
N VAL A 164 -6.23 10.63 -4.24
CA VAL A 164 -5.60 10.23 -2.97
C VAL A 164 -4.13 10.66 -2.92
N GLY A 165 -3.39 10.52 -4.02
CA GLY A 165 -2.01 11.02 -4.14
C GLY A 165 -1.91 12.53 -3.89
N LEU A 166 -2.77 13.32 -4.53
CA LEU A 166 -2.84 14.77 -4.34
C LEU A 166 -3.27 15.13 -2.91
N ALA A 167 -4.24 14.42 -2.35
CA ALA A 167 -4.71 14.59 -0.97
C ALA A 167 -3.62 14.33 0.07
N LEU A 168 -2.76 13.33 -0.15
CA LEU A 168 -1.59 13.03 0.69
C LEU A 168 -0.40 14.00 0.45
N GLY A 169 -0.29 14.50 -0.78
CA GLY A 169 0.78 15.37 -1.24
C GLY A 169 0.37 16.85 -1.23
N ALA A 170 0.16 17.44 -2.40
CA ALA A 170 -0.01 18.88 -2.56
C ALA A 170 -1.17 19.49 -1.75
N ARG A 171 -2.28 18.76 -1.57
CA ARG A 171 -3.50 19.28 -0.92
C ARG A 171 -3.53 19.09 0.59
N GLN A 172 -2.71 18.18 1.14
CA GLN A 172 -2.61 17.90 2.59
C GLN A 172 -3.99 17.69 3.26
N LEU A 173 -4.91 17.00 2.60
CA LEU A 173 -6.21 16.62 3.18
C LEU A 173 -6.14 15.28 3.93
N LEU A 174 -5.18 14.45 3.56
CA LEU A 174 -4.92 13.15 4.16
C LEU A 174 -3.45 13.09 4.61
N GLY A 175 -3.17 12.29 5.64
CA GLY A 175 -1.81 12.04 6.10
C GLY A 175 -1.64 10.64 6.67
N HIS A 176 -0.39 10.21 6.77
CA HIS A 176 -0.05 8.94 7.38
C HIS A 176 -0.02 9.08 8.91
N VAL A 177 -0.95 8.39 9.58
CA VAL A 177 -1.11 8.44 11.04
C VAL A 177 -1.18 7.01 11.57
N PHE A 178 -0.22 6.63 12.43
CA PHE A 178 -0.09 5.31 13.07
C PHE A 178 -0.21 4.08 12.14
N GLY A 179 0.36 4.15 10.93
CA GLY A 179 0.29 3.03 9.98
C GLY A 179 -1.08 2.90 9.31
N SER A 180 -1.82 3.99 9.19
CA SER A 180 -3.04 4.13 8.40
C SER A 180 -3.03 5.49 7.71
N ILE A 181 -3.90 5.68 6.71
CA ILE A 181 -4.15 6.99 6.11
C ILE A 181 -5.35 7.60 6.84
N MET A 182 -5.27 8.86 7.27
CA MET A 182 -6.33 9.56 7.98
C MET A 182 -6.51 11.00 7.50
N PRO A 183 -7.73 11.56 7.56
CA PRO A 183 -7.98 12.98 7.38
C PRO A 183 -7.13 13.89 8.27
N LEU A 184 -6.61 14.93 7.66
CA LEU A 184 -6.02 16.07 8.34
C LEU A 184 -7.13 17.11 8.50
N SER A 185 -7.44 17.51 9.73
CA SER A 185 -8.39 18.59 9.97
C SER A 185 -7.70 19.73 10.70
N ALA A 186 -8.16 20.96 10.51
CA ALA A 186 -7.58 22.13 11.17
C ALA A 186 -7.63 22.05 12.71
N GLU A 187 -8.61 21.31 13.26
CA GLU A 187 -8.74 21.04 14.70
C GLU A 187 -7.91 19.82 15.16
N ARG A 188 -7.70 18.85 14.26
CA ARG A 188 -6.74 17.76 14.43
C ARG A 188 -5.41 18.18 13.80
N ASP A 189 -4.82 19.24 14.35
CA ASP A 189 -3.48 19.69 13.98
C ASP A 189 -2.56 18.45 13.96
N LEU A 190 -1.87 18.19 12.85
CA LEU A 190 -0.93 17.08 12.70
C LEU A 190 0.02 17.06 13.90
N SER A 191 0.43 18.24 14.35
CA SER A 191 1.29 18.40 15.51
C SER A 191 0.56 18.08 16.81
N SER A 192 -0.76 18.23 16.92
CA SER A 192 -1.54 17.82 18.11
C SER A 192 -1.90 16.33 18.12
N LEU A 193 -2.07 15.68 16.97
CA LEU A 193 -2.22 14.21 16.88
C LEU A 193 -0.87 13.49 17.01
N GLN A 194 0.21 14.07 16.47
CA GLN A 194 1.59 13.68 16.79
C GLN A 194 1.85 13.91 18.29
N ARG A 195 1.65 15.12 18.84
CA ARG A 195 1.84 15.43 20.28
C ARG A 195 0.96 14.63 21.24
N ARG A 196 -0.28 14.26 20.88
CA ARG A 196 -1.14 13.42 21.74
C ARG A 196 -0.56 12.02 21.93
N MET A 197 0.35 11.57 21.06
CA MET A 197 1.07 10.30 21.21
C MET A 197 2.56 10.38 20.86
N ASP A 198 3.21 11.54 21.06
CA ASP A 198 4.66 11.68 20.88
C ASP A 198 5.32 10.82 21.95
N LEU A 199 5.68 9.62 21.52
CA LEU A 199 6.52 8.77 22.30
C LEU A 199 7.92 9.32 22.10
N PRO A 200 8.57 9.85 23.16
CA PRO A 200 9.89 10.44 23.04
C PRO A 200 10.82 9.51 22.27
N ALA A 201 11.65 10.08 21.40
CA ALA A 201 12.61 9.29 20.64
C ALA A 201 13.45 8.45 21.59
N ALA A 202 13.72 7.22 21.18
CA ALA A 202 14.54 6.32 21.95
C ALA A 202 15.99 6.81 21.92
N SER A 203 16.59 6.97 23.09
CA SER A 203 18.03 7.11 23.22
C SER A 203 18.75 5.86 22.71
N TRP A 204 20.03 5.99 22.34
CA TRP A 204 20.86 4.85 21.91
C TRP A 204 20.84 3.66 22.88
N LEU A 205 20.76 3.93 24.19
CA LEU A 205 20.65 2.89 25.21
C LEU A 205 19.30 2.15 25.13
N GLU A 206 18.21 2.89 24.97
CA GLU A 206 16.85 2.34 24.84
C GLU A 206 16.67 1.57 23.52
N VAL A 207 17.26 2.07 22.43
CA VAL A 207 17.31 1.36 21.14
C VAL A 207 18.02 0.02 21.30
N ARG A 208 19.21 0.01 21.90
CA ARG A 208 20.02 -1.19 22.08
C ARG A 208 19.33 -2.24 22.96
N GLU A 209 18.76 -1.82 24.09
CA GLU A 209 18.04 -2.71 25.01
C GLU A 209 16.68 -3.18 24.45
N GLY A 210 15.97 -2.31 23.73
CA GLY A 210 14.72 -2.64 23.06
C GLY A 210 14.93 -3.66 21.94
N LEU A 211 15.97 -3.47 21.12
CA LEU A 211 16.35 -4.41 20.06
C LEU A 211 16.81 -5.75 20.63
N LYS A 212 17.64 -5.77 21.69
CA LYS A 212 18.00 -7.03 22.38
C LYS A 212 16.78 -7.81 22.85
N ARG A 213 15.77 -7.14 23.42
CA ARG A 213 14.54 -7.80 23.88
C ARG A 213 13.68 -8.30 22.73
N LEU A 214 13.49 -7.47 21.69
CA LEU A 214 12.75 -7.88 20.49
C LEU A 214 13.41 -9.08 19.80
N LEU A 215 14.73 -9.06 19.67
CA LEU A 215 15.50 -10.12 19.02
C LEU A 215 15.66 -11.36 19.91
N GLY A 216 15.71 -11.19 21.23
CA GLY A 216 15.76 -12.30 22.19
C GLY A 216 14.45 -13.09 22.30
N GLU A 217 13.32 -12.47 21.94
CA GLU A 217 12.02 -13.14 21.81
C GLU A 217 11.88 -13.91 20.49
N LEU A 218 12.72 -13.62 19.49
CA LEU A 218 12.79 -14.42 18.27
C LEU A 218 13.48 -15.76 18.58
N ARG A 219 12.89 -16.87 18.11
CA ARG A 219 13.56 -18.18 18.14
C ARG A 219 14.92 -18.04 17.46
N HIS A 220 15.96 -18.72 17.97
CA HIS A 220 17.32 -18.64 17.42
C HIS A 220 17.32 -18.68 15.88
N GLY A 221 17.70 -17.58 15.24
CA GLY A 221 17.69 -17.41 13.78
C GLY A 221 16.45 -16.74 13.18
N GLY A 222 15.58 -16.11 13.97
CA GLY A 222 14.42 -15.39 13.46
C GLY A 222 14.79 -14.09 12.73
N GLU A 223 14.26 -13.91 11.52
CA GLU A 223 14.39 -12.69 10.73
C GLU A 223 13.19 -11.78 10.96
N VAL A 224 13.42 -10.48 11.08
CA VAL A 224 12.36 -9.46 11.17
C VAL A 224 12.51 -8.48 10.03
N GLN A 225 11.40 -8.21 9.34
CA GLN A 225 11.37 -7.19 8.30
C GLN A 225 11.59 -5.81 8.92
N ILE A 226 12.47 -5.03 8.29
CA ILE A 226 12.83 -3.67 8.71
C ILE A 226 11.58 -2.77 8.82
N SER A 227 10.58 -2.93 7.93
CA SER A 227 9.31 -2.21 7.96
C SER A 227 8.43 -2.54 9.19
N ALA A 228 8.51 -3.78 9.71
CA ALA A 228 7.77 -4.20 10.89
C ALA A 228 8.48 -3.81 12.20
N LEU A 229 9.81 -3.59 12.14
CA LEU A 229 10.63 -3.28 13.31
C LEU A 229 10.21 -1.98 14.00
N LYS A 230 10.01 -0.90 13.24
CA LYS A 230 9.55 0.40 13.78
C LYS A 230 8.20 0.26 14.50
N THR A 231 7.27 -0.47 13.88
CA THR A 231 5.93 -0.68 14.41
C THR A 231 5.96 -1.52 15.70
N GLN A 232 6.77 -2.58 15.74
CA GLN A 232 6.94 -3.40 16.94
C GLN A 232 7.63 -2.65 18.07
N PHE A 233 8.70 -1.91 17.76
CA PHE A 233 9.45 -1.10 18.72
C PHE A 233 8.54 -0.06 19.38
N ARG A 234 7.76 0.68 18.56
CA ARG A 234 6.79 1.67 19.05
C ARG A 234 5.70 1.04 19.91
N ARG A 235 5.11 -0.07 19.47
CA ARG A 235 4.04 -0.77 20.21
C ARG A 235 4.52 -1.26 21.57
N ARG A 236 5.73 -1.80 21.64
CA ARG A 236 6.25 -2.52 22.81
C ARG A 236 6.91 -1.61 23.84
N PHE A 237 7.71 -0.65 23.38
CA PHE A 237 8.50 0.20 24.26
C PHE A 237 7.92 1.59 24.45
N LYS A 238 6.85 1.92 23.72
CA LYS A 238 6.25 3.26 23.77
C LYS A 238 7.32 4.34 23.55
N ARG A 239 8.18 4.12 22.55
CA ARG A 239 9.26 5.01 22.12
C ARG A 239 9.38 4.99 20.60
N GLU A 240 9.77 6.11 20.01
CA GLU A 240 9.98 6.20 18.57
C GLU A 240 11.41 5.76 18.20
N LEU A 241 11.52 4.91 17.19
CA LEU A 241 12.79 4.62 16.54
C LEU A 241 12.95 5.64 15.41
N ASP A 242 13.45 6.81 15.76
CA ASP A 242 13.68 7.95 14.86
C ASP A 242 15.15 7.98 14.41
N GLU A 243 15.36 7.79 13.11
CA GLU A 243 16.70 7.84 12.52
C GLU A 243 17.33 9.21 12.61
N ALA A 244 16.55 10.27 12.38
CA ALA A 244 17.04 11.63 12.30
C ALA A 244 17.54 12.09 13.68
N GLU A 245 16.82 11.76 14.76
CA GLU A 245 17.28 12.02 16.13
C GLU A 245 18.53 11.21 16.52
N LEU A 246 18.72 10.05 15.90
CA LEU A 246 19.87 9.18 16.13
C LEU A 246 21.04 9.47 15.17
N GLY A 247 20.91 10.46 14.28
CA GLY A 247 21.97 10.95 13.39
C GLY A 247 22.04 10.24 12.03
N HIS A 248 20.97 9.57 11.61
CA HIS A 248 20.91 8.80 10.38
C HIS A 248 19.80 9.30 9.45
N THR A 249 20.02 9.19 8.14
CA THR A 249 19.05 9.58 7.11
C THR A 249 18.08 8.46 6.73
N ARG A 250 18.42 7.20 7.02
CA ARG A 250 17.63 6.02 6.63
C ARG A 250 17.67 4.97 7.74
N LEU A 251 16.57 4.21 7.88
CA LEU A 251 16.45 3.14 8.89
C LEU A 251 17.55 2.10 8.77
N ARG A 252 17.90 1.76 7.53
CA ARG A 252 18.96 0.81 7.23
C ARG A 252 20.31 1.30 7.76
N ASP A 253 20.60 2.59 7.62
CA ASP A 253 21.88 3.18 8.07
C ASP A 253 21.99 3.15 9.59
N LEU A 254 20.87 3.40 10.29
CA LEU A 254 20.78 3.24 11.74
C LEU A 254 21.05 1.78 12.17
N LEU A 255 20.46 0.80 11.48
CA LEU A 255 20.64 -0.61 11.82
C LEU A 255 22.06 -1.13 11.52
N LEU A 256 22.79 -0.48 10.62
CA LEU A 256 24.19 -0.77 10.29
C LEU A 256 25.21 -0.03 11.18
N ASP A 257 24.74 0.80 12.11
CA ASP A 257 25.59 1.61 12.99
C ASP A 257 26.52 0.72 13.83
N PRO A 258 27.81 1.09 14.01
CA PRO A 258 28.76 0.35 14.83
C PRO A 258 28.25 -0.03 16.22
N ARG A 259 27.34 0.76 16.82
CA ARG A 259 26.75 0.53 18.14
C ARG A 259 25.73 -0.62 18.19
N LEU A 260 25.29 -1.14 17.04
CA LEU A 260 24.30 -2.23 16.93
C LEU A 260 24.84 -3.47 16.22
N ARG A 261 26.07 -3.44 15.68
CA ARG A 261 26.68 -4.55 14.93
C ARG A 261 26.82 -5.85 15.71
N ASP A 262 26.91 -5.78 17.03
CA ASP A 262 26.99 -6.96 17.90
C ASP A 262 25.62 -7.59 18.19
N LEU A 263 24.54 -6.95 17.76
CA LEU A 263 23.15 -7.39 18.00
C LEU A 263 22.42 -7.83 16.75
N ILE A 264 22.73 -7.25 15.59
CA ILE A 264 21.93 -7.41 14.36
C ILE A 264 22.86 -7.64 13.17
N ASP A 265 22.49 -8.63 12.35
CA ASP A 265 23.08 -8.83 11.03
C ASP A 265 22.02 -8.40 9.99
N VAL A 266 22.32 -7.35 9.23
CA VAL A 266 21.38 -6.80 8.24
C VAL A 266 21.65 -7.48 6.90
N ARG A 267 20.80 -8.45 6.55
CA ARG A 267 20.87 -9.14 5.26
C ARG A 267 19.86 -8.56 4.28
N SER A 268 20.33 -8.17 3.10
CA SER A 268 19.45 -8.04 1.94
C SER A 268 19.09 -9.46 1.52
N ARG A 269 17.80 -9.80 1.59
CA ARG A 269 17.32 -11.07 1.05
C ARG A 269 17.31 -10.93 -0.47
N SER A 270 18.42 -11.30 -1.12
CA SER A 270 18.43 -11.61 -2.54
C SER A 270 17.53 -12.83 -2.71
N VAL A 271 16.41 -12.65 -3.41
CA VAL A 271 15.52 -13.74 -3.83
C VAL A 271 15.65 -13.83 -5.33
#